data_AF-A0A952JSR2-F1
#
_entry.id   AF-A0A952JSR2-F1
#
_cell.length_a   1.000
_cell.length_b   1.000
_cell.length_c   1.000
_cell.angle_alpha   90.00
_cell.angle_beta   90.00
_cell.angle_gamma   90.00
#
_symmetry.space_group_name_H-M   'P 1'
#
loop_
_entity.id
_entity.type
_entity.pdbx_description
1 polymer ?
#
loop_
_entity_poly.entity_id
_entity_poly.type
_entity_poly.pdbx_seq_one_letter_code
_entity_poly.pdbx_strand_id
1 'polypeptide(L)'
;MALLSACGDAESSGDSRLFDAEVIAETLPPEVRGAVTSYERDLRNAAANYKAEFGRLPLSFADVASVAGAREVAVNVLADGIGEQIPFSSRETAGKAANAIISTAERRILDQMKAQDAQN
;
A
#
# COMPACT_ATOMS: atom_id res chain seq x y z
N MET A 1 19.49 26.54 34.67
CA MET A 1 19.70 26.15 33.26
C MET A 1 19.42 24.65 33.14
N ALA A 2 18.47 24.29 32.25
CA ALA A 2 18.12 22.95 31.73
C ALA A 2 17.79 21.84 32.77
N LEU A 3 16.52 21.57 33.10
CA LEU A 3 15.52 20.78 32.36
C LEU A 3 16.01 19.40 31.88
N LEU A 4 16.11 18.44 32.81
CA LEU A 4 15.95 17.02 32.50
C LEU A 4 14.45 16.72 32.44
N SER A 5 13.87 16.94 31.25
CA SER A 5 12.51 16.54 30.92
C SER A 5 12.53 15.30 30.03
N ALA A 6 11.55 14.43 30.29
CA ALA A 6 11.04 13.39 29.42
C ALA A 6 11.91 12.15 29.19
N CYS A 7 11.91 11.27 30.20
CA CYS A 7 11.74 9.85 29.93
C CYS A 7 10.26 9.68 29.51
N GLY A 8 9.99 9.72 28.22
CA GLY A 8 8.66 9.63 27.64
C GLY A 8 8.74 8.93 26.29
N ASP A 9 8.01 7.82 26.19
CA ASP A 9 7.69 7.09 24.97
C ASP A 9 8.86 6.60 24.11
N ALA A 10 9.45 5.49 24.56
CA ALA A 10 10.08 4.52 23.67
C ALA A 10 9.21 3.25 23.55
N GLU A 11 7.89 3.41 23.54
CA GLU A 11 6.98 2.38 23.04
C GLU A 11 6.74 2.64 21.54
N SER A 12 6.95 1.61 20.72
CA SER A 12 6.60 1.57 19.28
C SER A 12 7.53 2.30 18.29
N SER A 13 8.81 1.92 18.25
CA SER A 13 9.67 2.17 17.07
C SER A 13 10.59 0.99 16.70
N GLY A 14 10.48 -0.14 17.41
CA GLY A 14 11.28 -1.35 17.15
C GLY A 14 10.66 -2.34 16.18
N ASP A 15 9.32 -2.40 16.08
CA ASP A 15 8.61 -3.38 15.23
C ASP A 15 8.42 -2.89 13.79
N SER A 16 8.36 -1.58 13.57
CA SER A 16 8.06 -0.99 12.25
C SER A 16 9.19 -1.13 11.22
N ARG A 17 10.41 -1.51 11.64
CA ARG A 17 11.56 -1.73 10.73
C ARG A 17 11.74 -3.19 10.31
N LEU A 18 11.18 -4.15 11.03
CA LEU A 18 11.14 -5.55 10.61
C LEU A 18 10.07 -5.78 9.53
N PHE A 19 9.10 -4.89 9.43
CA PHE A 19 8.07 -4.85 8.39
C PHE A 19 8.17 -3.59 7.54
N ASP A 20 9.39 -3.21 7.17
CA ASP A 20 9.57 -2.11 6.23
C ASP A 20 8.93 -2.52 4.89
N ALA A 21 7.79 -1.91 4.56
CA ALA A 21 6.92 -2.32 3.47
C ALA A 21 7.63 -2.32 2.12
N GLU A 22 8.62 -1.44 1.95
CA GLU A 22 9.48 -1.38 0.77
C GLU A 22 10.45 -2.56 0.71
N VAL A 23 11.09 -2.91 1.84
CA VAL A 23 12.00 -4.06 1.93
C VAL A 23 11.24 -5.36 1.69
N ILE A 24 10.06 -5.52 2.29
CA ILE A 24 9.19 -6.68 2.03
C ILE A 24 8.82 -6.72 0.55
N ALA A 25 8.40 -5.60 -0.04
CA ALA A 25 8.02 -5.56 -1.45
C ALA A 25 9.17 -5.97 -2.39
N GLU A 26 10.42 -5.67 -2.04
CA GLU A 26 11.60 -6.09 -2.80
C GLU A 26 11.96 -7.56 -2.62
N THR A 27 11.74 -8.12 -1.43
CA THR A 27 12.04 -9.54 -1.17
C THR A 27 10.95 -10.46 -1.71
N LEU A 28 9.73 -9.97 -1.96
CA LEU A 28 8.59 -10.77 -2.43
C LEU A 28 8.87 -11.55 -3.73
N PRO A 29 8.25 -12.74 -3.89
CA PRO A 29 8.39 -13.54 -5.11
C PRO A 29 7.95 -12.76 -6.35
N PRO A 30 8.54 -13.00 -7.53
CA PRO A 30 8.19 -12.30 -8.76
C PRO A 30 6.70 -12.41 -9.11
N GLU A 31 6.03 -13.51 -8.75
CA GLU A 31 4.60 -13.73 -8.94
C GLU A 31 3.76 -12.75 -8.11
N VAL A 32 4.15 -12.56 -6.83
CA VAL A 32 3.47 -11.64 -5.91
C VAL A 32 3.70 -10.20 -6.33
N ARG A 33 4.94 -9.86 -6.72
CA ARG A 33 5.26 -8.54 -7.30
C ARG A 33 4.49 -8.29 -8.61
N GLY A 34 4.26 -9.33 -9.40
CA GLY A 34 3.41 -9.30 -10.59
C GLY A 34 1.96 -8.92 -10.26
N ALA A 35 1.39 -9.48 -9.19
CA ALA A 35 0.04 -9.14 -8.74
C ALA A 35 -0.07 -7.67 -8.30
N VAL A 36 0.92 -7.17 -7.54
CA VAL A 36 0.97 -5.74 -7.15
C VAL A 36 1.08 -4.85 -8.39
N THR A 37 1.96 -5.18 -9.33
CA THR A 37 2.15 -4.41 -10.57
C THR A 37 0.87 -4.39 -11.41
N SER A 38 0.17 -5.51 -11.50
CA SER A 38 -1.13 -5.59 -12.18
C SER A 38 -2.15 -4.69 -11.49
N TYR A 39 -2.26 -4.77 -10.16
CA TYR A 39 -3.15 -3.93 -9.38
C TYR A 39 -2.85 -2.44 -9.57
N GLU A 40 -1.57 -2.05 -9.59
CA GLU A 40 -1.17 -0.67 -9.87
C GLU A 40 -1.58 -0.19 -11.27
N ARG A 41 -1.58 -1.07 -12.27
CA ARG A 41 -2.09 -0.73 -13.61
C ARG A 41 -3.59 -0.55 -13.57
N ASP A 42 -4.32 -1.40 -12.84
CA ASP A 42 -5.77 -1.28 -12.66
C ASP A 42 -6.14 0.02 -11.94
N LEU A 43 -5.37 0.42 -10.93
CA LEU A 43 -5.54 1.71 -10.24
C LEU A 43 -5.42 2.90 -11.21
N ARG A 44 -4.38 2.92 -12.04
CA ARG A 44 -4.18 3.98 -13.04
C ARG A 44 -5.33 4.04 -14.04
N ASN A 45 -5.77 2.89 -14.53
CA ASN A 45 -6.91 2.79 -15.45
C ASN A 45 -8.20 3.27 -14.79
N ALA A 46 -8.45 2.87 -13.55
CA ALA A 46 -9.65 3.22 -12.80
C ALA A 46 -9.71 4.73 -12.51
N ALA A 47 -8.59 5.34 -12.11
CA ALA A 47 -8.53 6.79 -11.92
C ALA A 47 -8.67 7.57 -13.24
N ALA A 48 -8.11 7.06 -14.34
CA ALA A 48 -8.29 7.67 -15.67
C ALA A 48 -9.76 7.61 -16.12
N ASN A 49 -10.41 6.46 -15.94
CA ASN A 49 -11.84 6.29 -16.24
C ASN A 49 -12.71 7.20 -15.36
N TYR A 50 -12.41 7.27 -14.05
CA TYR A 50 -13.11 8.16 -13.14
C TYR A 50 -12.95 9.64 -13.55
N LYS A 51 -11.76 10.05 -13.99
CA LYS A 51 -11.54 11.39 -14.54
C LYS A 51 -12.32 11.63 -15.83
N ALA A 52 -12.38 10.65 -16.72
CA ALA A 52 -13.15 10.76 -17.96
C ALA A 52 -14.67 10.89 -17.70
N GLU A 53 -15.18 10.21 -16.67
CA GLU A 53 -16.61 10.22 -16.31
C GLU A 53 -17.01 11.46 -15.50
N PHE A 54 -16.20 11.87 -14.52
CA PHE A 54 -16.54 12.92 -13.55
C PHE A 54 -15.76 14.24 -13.73
N GLY A 55 -14.82 14.30 -14.67
CA GLY A 55 -13.99 15.47 -14.93
C GLY A 55 -12.93 15.78 -13.86
N ARG A 56 -12.74 14.89 -12.87
CA ARG A 56 -11.79 15.06 -11.76
C ARG A 56 -11.22 13.71 -11.32
N LEU A 57 -10.06 13.71 -10.69
CA LEU A 57 -9.51 12.50 -10.07
C LEU A 57 -10.29 12.10 -8.80
N PRO A 58 -10.33 10.80 -8.46
CA PRO A 58 -10.95 10.34 -7.22
C PRO A 58 -10.15 10.82 -6.00
N LEU A 59 -10.84 11.07 -4.88
CA LEU A 59 -10.18 11.43 -3.62
C LEU A 59 -9.45 10.23 -3.00
N SER A 60 -10.04 9.04 -3.15
CA SER A 60 -9.51 7.75 -2.72
C SER A 60 -9.93 6.65 -3.70
N PHE A 61 -9.11 5.63 -3.85
CA PHE A 61 -9.49 4.42 -4.60
C PHE A 61 -10.55 3.57 -3.87
N ALA A 62 -10.75 3.80 -2.56
CA ALA A 62 -11.86 3.23 -1.82
C ALA A 62 -13.23 3.65 -2.37
N ASP A 63 -13.30 4.83 -2.99
CA ASP A 63 -14.53 5.36 -3.61
C ASP A 63 -14.77 4.79 -5.02
N VAL A 64 -13.82 4.02 -5.55
CA VAL A 64 -13.85 3.46 -6.89
C VAL A 64 -14.21 1.98 -6.83
N ALA A 65 -15.50 1.67 -6.95
CA ALA A 65 -16.03 0.31 -6.79
C ALA A 65 -15.37 -0.75 -7.68
N SER A 66 -14.91 -0.36 -8.88
CA SER A 66 -14.21 -1.27 -9.81
C SER A 66 -12.88 -1.79 -9.27
N VAL A 67 -12.30 -1.13 -8.27
CA VAL A 67 -10.99 -1.45 -7.70
C VAL A 67 -11.11 -2.33 -6.45
N ALA A 68 -12.27 -2.35 -5.78
CA ALA A 68 -12.46 -3.06 -4.51
C ALA A 68 -12.13 -4.57 -4.60
N GLY A 69 -12.59 -5.25 -5.66
CA GLY A 69 -12.29 -6.67 -5.88
C GLY A 69 -10.82 -6.92 -6.21
N ALA A 70 -10.21 -6.06 -7.03
CA ALA A 70 -8.80 -6.16 -7.37
C ALA A 70 -7.90 -5.91 -6.14
N ARG A 71 -8.32 -5.01 -5.25
CA ARG A 71 -7.65 -4.73 -3.97
C ARG A 71 -7.63 -5.96 -3.08
N GLU A 72 -8.78 -6.61 -2.92
CA GLU A 72 -8.90 -7.80 -2.08
C GLU A 72 -7.98 -8.93 -2.57
N VAL A 73 -7.98 -9.17 -3.89
CA VAL A 73 -7.08 -10.15 -4.50
C VAL A 73 -5.61 -9.79 -4.26
N ALA A 74 -5.23 -8.53 -4.49
CA ALA A 74 -3.86 -8.08 -4.30
C ALA A 74 -3.40 -8.21 -2.84
N VAL A 75 -4.26 -7.85 -1.88
CA VAL A 75 -3.99 -8.00 -0.44
C VAL A 75 -3.83 -9.47 -0.05
N ASN A 76 -4.69 -10.37 -0.56
CA ASN A 76 -4.59 -11.79 -0.25
C ASN A 76 -3.31 -12.40 -0.81
N VAL A 77 -2.97 -12.10 -2.08
CA VAL A 77 -1.74 -12.59 -2.72
C VAL A 77 -0.49 -12.06 -2.00
N LEU A 78 -0.50 -10.81 -1.57
CA LEU A 78 0.57 -10.23 -0.75
C LEU A 78 0.66 -10.90 0.61
N ALA A 79 -0.45 -11.11 1.30
CA ALA A 79 -0.46 -11.72 2.62
C ALA A 79 0.07 -13.16 2.57
N ASP A 80 -0.32 -13.93 1.55
CA ASP A 80 0.20 -15.28 1.33
C ASP A 80 1.70 -15.25 1.03
N GLY A 81 2.16 -14.35 0.14
CA GLY A 81 3.58 -14.18 -0.16
C GLY A 81 4.44 -13.73 1.02
N ILE A 82 3.91 -12.87 1.89
CA ILE A 82 4.58 -12.44 3.12
C ILE A 82 4.64 -13.60 4.12
N GLY A 83 3.56 -14.36 4.26
CA GLY A 83 3.48 -15.52 5.15
C GLY A 83 4.45 -16.64 4.77
N GLU A 84 4.69 -16.84 3.47
CA GLU A 84 5.69 -17.79 2.96
C GLU A 84 7.13 -17.37 3.26
N GLN A 85 7.41 -16.06 3.29
CA GLN A 85 8.77 -15.54 3.51
C GLN A 85 9.13 -15.35 4.98
N ILE A 86 8.14 -15.02 5.82
CA ILE A 86 8.35 -14.77 7.24
C ILE A 86 7.80 -15.97 8.01
N PRO A 87 8.62 -17.01 8.27
CA PRO A 87 8.21 -18.10 9.13
C PRO A 87 7.80 -17.54 10.49
N PHE A 88 6.71 -18.06 11.06
CA PHE A 88 6.09 -17.62 12.32
C PHE A 88 5.29 -16.30 12.27
N SER A 89 5.16 -15.64 11.12
CA SER A 89 4.18 -14.54 10.99
C SER A 89 2.75 -15.08 11.02
N SER A 90 1.88 -14.44 11.81
CA SER A 90 0.45 -14.79 11.79
C SER A 90 -0.18 -14.28 10.48
N ARG A 91 -1.21 -14.98 9.98
CA ARG A 91 -1.98 -14.52 8.81
C ARG A 91 -2.55 -13.11 9.02
N GLU A 92 -2.86 -12.75 10.26
CA GLU A 92 -3.28 -11.40 10.62
C GLU A 92 -2.16 -10.37 10.42
N THR A 93 -0.94 -10.68 10.86
CA THR A 93 0.24 -9.81 10.68
C THR A 93 0.56 -9.64 9.19
N ALA A 94 0.57 -10.74 8.43
CA ALA A 94 0.81 -10.71 6.99
C ALA A 94 -0.29 -9.90 6.25
N GLY A 95 -1.56 -10.05 6.65
CA GLY A 95 -2.67 -9.26 6.13
C GLY A 95 -2.55 -7.77 6.45
N LYS A 96 -2.10 -7.40 7.65
CA LYS A 96 -1.83 -6.00 8.02
C LYS A 96 -0.70 -5.40 7.19
N ALA A 97 0.39 -6.14 7.01
CA ALA A 97 1.52 -5.72 6.18
C ALA A 97 1.11 -5.56 4.70
N ALA A 98 0.37 -6.53 4.15
CA ALA A 98 -0.19 -6.47 2.80
C ALA A 98 -1.10 -5.24 2.61
N ASN A 99 -2.00 -4.97 3.56
CA ASN A 99 -2.85 -3.78 3.53
C ASN A 99 -2.03 -2.49 3.58
N ALA A 100 -0.97 -2.43 4.38
CA ALA A 100 -0.11 -1.25 4.46
C ALA A 100 0.63 -0.99 3.14
N ILE A 101 1.16 -2.05 2.50
CA ILE A 101 1.81 -1.97 1.18
C ILE A 101 0.82 -1.44 0.14
N ILE A 102 -0.36 -2.05 0.03
CA ILE A 102 -1.39 -1.68 -0.94
C ILE A 102 -1.88 -0.24 -0.72
N SER A 103 -2.17 0.14 0.52
CA SER A 103 -2.63 1.50 0.85
C SER A 103 -1.57 2.57 0.59
N THR A 104 -0.28 2.19 0.61
CA THR A 104 0.83 3.08 0.27
C THR A 104 0.97 3.22 -1.24
N ALA A 105 0.84 2.11 -1.99
CA ALA A 105 0.83 2.11 -3.45
C ALA A 105 -0.33 2.93 -4.03
N GLU A 106 -1.54 2.77 -3.46
CA GLU A 106 -2.74 3.55 -3.82
C GLU A 106 -2.52 5.05 -3.67
N ARG A 107 -2.02 5.49 -2.50
CA ARG A 107 -1.71 6.90 -2.26
C ARG A 107 -0.66 7.43 -3.23
N ARG A 108 0.44 6.69 -3.39
CA ARG A 108 1.51 7.04 -4.32
C ARG A 108 0.98 7.24 -5.74
N ILE A 109 0.12 6.35 -6.23
CA ILE A 109 -0.45 6.45 -7.59
C ILE A 109 -1.38 7.65 -7.71
N LEU A 110 -2.26 7.89 -6.72
CA LEU A 110 -3.12 9.08 -6.74
C LEU A 110 -2.28 10.37 -6.75
N ASP A 111 -1.24 10.44 -5.92
CA ASP A 111 -0.37 11.61 -5.84
C ASP A 111 0.41 11.82 -7.14
N GLN A 112 0.92 10.75 -7.77
CA GLN A 112 1.53 10.79 -9.10
C GLN A 112 0.56 11.32 -10.15
N MET A 113 -0.69 10.84 -10.15
CA MET A 113 -1.69 11.28 -11.11
C MET A 113 -2.11 12.72 -10.89
N LYS A 114 -2.28 13.16 -9.63
CA LYS A 114 -2.54 14.58 -9.30
C LYS A 114 -1.39 15.49 -9.73
N ALA A 115 -0.15 15.05 -9.53
CA ALA A 115 1.02 15.79 -9.97
C ALA A 115 1.10 15.89 -11.51
N GLN A 116 0.73 14.84 -12.23
CA GLN A 116 0.63 14.86 -13.69
C GLN A 116 -0.53 15.75 -14.16
N ASP A 117 -1.66 15.74 -13.46
CA ASP A 117 -2.82 16.58 -13.76
C ASP A 117 -2.49 18.07 -13.64
N ALA A 118 -1.79 18.46 -12.57
CA ALA A 118 -1.39 19.83 -12.33
C ALA A 118 -0.34 20.37 -13.32
N GLN A 119 0.28 19.49 -14.11
CA GLN A 119 1.25 19.84 -15.15
C GLN A 119 0.64 19.96 -16.55
N ASN A 120 -0.61 19.51 -16.73
CA ASN A 120 -1.37 19.57 -17.99
C ASN A 120 -2.41 20.69 -17.97
#